data_AF-A0A662FTT6-F1
#
_entry.id   AF-A0A662FTT6-F1
#
_cell.length_a   1.000
_cell.length_b   1.000
_cell.length_c   1.000
_cell.angle_alpha   90.00
_cell.angle_beta   90.00
_cell.angle_gamma   90.00
#
_symmetry.space_group_name_H-M   'P 1'
#
loop_
_entity.id
_entity.type
_entity.pdbx_description
1 polymer ?
#
loop_
_entity_poly.entity_id
_entity_poly.type
_entity_poly.pdbx_seq_one_letter_code
_entity_poly.pdbx_strand_id
1 'polypeptide(L)'
;MCIRSTTLVCASSKSYLIKVDPKCLDKIVEYIKEHGRITASFGPLIKAVYKDVPVTILKPDRIQVMLVYSDIEIDELVEDLKKAVESPSSTK
;
A
#
# COMPACT_ATOMS: atom_id res chain seq x y z
N MET A 1 -11.27 -1.48 -11.29
CA MET A 1 -9.80 -1.48 -11.19
C MET A 1 -9.39 -0.59 -10.01
N CYS A 2 -8.85 -1.19 -8.95
CA CYS A 2 -8.56 -0.49 -7.70
C CYS A 2 -7.27 0.34 -7.76
N ILE A 3 -6.17 -0.21 -8.27
CA ILE A 3 -4.94 0.57 -8.49
C ILE A 3 -5.11 1.35 -9.80
N ARG A 4 -5.06 2.68 -9.74
CA ARG A 4 -5.29 3.57 -10.89
C ARG A 4 -3.99 3.94 -11.60
N SER A 5 -2.93 4.21 -10.84
CA SER A 5 -1.62 4.58 -11.38
C SER A 5 -0.55 4.42 -10.33
N THR A 6 0.69 4.24 -10.78
CA THR A 6 1.90 4.26 -9.97
C THR A 6 2.84 5.31 -10.54
N THR A 7 3.38 6.18 -9.67
CA THR A 7 4.26 7.28 -10.09
C THR A 7 5.52 7.26 -9.24
N LEU A 8 6.69 7.23 -9.89
CA LEU A 8 7.97 7.43 -9.20
C LEU A 8 8.07 8.91 -8.78
N VAL A 9 8.19 9.15 -7.48
CA VAL A 9 8.29 10.50 -6.88
C VAL A 9 9.75 10.88 -6.67
N CYS A 10 10.58 9.93 -6.25
CA CYS A 10 11.99 10.16 -5.99
C CYS A 10 12.80 8.90 -6.32
N ALA A 11 13.66 8.98 -7.33
CA ALA A 11 14.46 7.85 -7.79
C ALA A 11 15.48 7.36 -6.74
N SER A 12 16.17 8.27 -6.05
CA SER A 12 17.23 7.92 -5.09
C SER A 12 16.73 7.13 -3.88
N SER A 13 15.51 7.41 -3.42
CA SER A 13 14.86 6.70 -2.33
C SER A 13 13.92 5.59 -2.81
N LYS A 14 13.86 5.34 -4.12
CA LYS A 14 12.87 4.46 -4.76
C LYS A 14 11.46 4.69 -4.18
N SER A 15 11.06 5.97 -4.11
CA SER A 15 9.78 6.36 -3.52
C SER A 15 8.71 6.46 -4.59
N TYR A 16 7.57 5.80 -4.36
CA TYR A 16 6.45 5.77 -5.29
C TYR A 16 5.17 6.26 -4.63
N LEU A 17 4.33 6.91 -5.43
CA LEU A 17 2.96 7.24 -5.08
C LEU A 17 2.03 6.38 -5.93
N ILE A 18 1.20 5.60 -5.26
CA ILE A 18 0.19 4.72 -5.84
C ILE A 18 -1.17 5.38 -5.62
N LYS A 19 -1.88 5.65 -6.72
CA LYS A 19 -3.26 6.15 -6.67
C LYS A 19 -4.21 4.96 -6.68
N VAL A 20 -5.15 4.95 -5.74
CA VAL A 20 -6.09 3.86 -5.49
C VAL A 20 -7.51 4.40 -5.54
N ASP A 21 -8.45 3.60 -6.02
CA ASP A 21 -9.88 3.88 -5.88
C ASP A 21 -10.26 3.93 -4.38
N PRO A 22 -10.93 4.99 -3.90
CA PRO A 22 -11.30 5.12 -2.50
C PRO A 22 -12.04 3.92 -1.91
N LYS A 23 -12.85 3.23 -2.72
CA LYS A 23 -13.62 2.06 -2.27
C LYS A 23 -12.76 0.85 -1.93
N CYS A 24 -11.52 0.82 -2.41
CA CYS A 24 -10.60 -0.29 -2.22
C CYS A 24 -9.58 -0.04 -1.10
N LEU A 25 -9.46 1.20 -0.62
CA LEU A 25 -8.39 1.58 0.29
C LEU A 25 -8.51 0.86 1.64
N ASP A 26 -9.71 0.70 2.17
CA ASP A 26 -9.92 0.02 3.45
C ASP A 26 -9.51 -1.47 3.39
N LYS A 27 -9.81 -2.17 2.29
CA LYS A 27 -9.34 -3.54 2.07
C LYS A 27 -7.82 -3.64 2.02
N ILE A 28 -7.15 -2.66 1.40
CA ILE A 28 -5.69 -2.61 1.38
C ILE A 28 -5.12 -2.39 2.78
N VAL A 29 -5.76 -1.53 3.58
CA VAL A 29 -5.36 -1.29 4.97
C VAL A 29 -5.49 -2.59 5.79
N GLU A 30 -6.59 -3.32 5.63
CA GLU A 30 -6.79 -4.63 6.27
C GLU A 30 -5.73 -5.64 5.84
N TYR A 31 -5.46 -5.76 4.54
CA TYR A 31 -4.44 -6.66 4.03
C TYR A 31 -3.04 -6.34 4.56
N ILE A 32 -2.65 -5.06 4.62
CA ILE A 32 -1.37 -4.63 5.21
C ILE A 32 -1.33 -4.91 6.72
N LYS A 33 -2.47 -4.84 7.40
CA LYS A 33 -2.58 -5.19 8.82
C LYS A 33 -2.41 -6.70 9.05
N GLU A 34 -2.88 -7.54 8.13
CA GLU A 34 -2.75 -9.01 8.20
C GLU A 34 -1.34 -9.50 7.83
N HIS A 35 -0.72 -8.91 6.82
CA HIS A 35 0.55 -9.38 6.23
C HIS A 35 1.76 -8.49 6.57
N GLY A 36 1.55 -7.49 7.41
CA GLY A 36 2.54 -6.51 7.82
C GLY A 36 2.22 -5.96 9.20
N ARG A 37 2.47 -4.67 9.39
CA ARG A 37 2.23 -4.00 10.68
C ARG A 37 1.83 -2.55 10.49
N ILE A 38 0.73 -2.15 11.11
CA ILE A 38 0.41 -0.74 11.30
C ILE A 38 1.28 -0.19 12.44
N THR A 39 2.05 0.86 12.16
CA THR A 39 2.95 1.49 13.13
C THR A 39 2.33 2.71 13.80
N ALA A 40 1.47 3.45 13.08
CA ALA A 40 0.71 4.56 13.64
C ALA A 40 -0.51 4.89 12.77
N SER A 41 -1.55 5.46 13.39
CA SER A 41 -2.75 5.94 12.70
C SER A 41 -3.13 7.31 13.23
N PHE A 42 -3.21 8.30 12.33
CA PHE A 42 -3.53 9.70 12.62
C PHE A 42 -4.61 10.19 11.65
N GLY A 43 -5.88 9.98 12.00
CA GLY A 43 -7.01 10.36 11.16
C GLY A 43 -6.92 9.74 9.75
N PRO A 44 -6.81 10.54 8.67
CA PRO A 44 -6.71 10.02 7.31
C PRO A 44 -5.32 9.43 6.96
N LEU A 45 -4.32 9.57 7.83
CA LEU A 45 -2.97 9.10 7.59
C LEU A 45 -2.68 7.83 8.41
N ILE A 46 -2.21 6.78 7.74
CA ILE A 46 -1.81 5.53 8.40
C ILE A 46 -0.37 5.23 7.98
N LYS A 47 0.51 5.01 8.95
CA LYS A 47 1.87 4.52 8.73
C LYS A 47 1.91 3.03 9.00
N ALA A 48 2.59 2.30 8.13
CA ALA A 48 2.73 0.86 8.21
C ALA A 48 4.09 0.42 7.69
N VAL A 49 4.42 -0.83 7.96
CA VAL A 49 5.53 -1.55 7.33
C VAL A 49 4.93 -2.82 6.73
N TYR A 50 5.21 -3.07 5.46
CA TYR A 50 4.77 -4.25 4.73
C TYR A 50 6.00 -4.88 4.06
N LYS A 51 6.37 -6.11 4.44
CA LYS A 51 7.57 -6.79 3.93
C LYS A 51 8.81 -5.87 3.93
N ASP A 52 9.10 -5.25 5.07
CA ASP A 52 10.19 -4.29 5.28
C ASP A 52 10.12 -2.99 4.46
N VAL A 53 9.04 -2.77 3.69
CA VAL A 53 8.75 -1.52 2.99
C VAL A 53 7.96 -0.58 3.91
N PRO A 54 8.46 0.62 4.20
CA PRO A 54 7.64 1.68 4.79
C PRO A 54 6.49 2.06 3.85
N VAL A 55 5.27 1.95 4.34
CA VAL A 55 4.04 2.30 3.64
C VAL A 55 3.32 3.42 4.38
N THR A 56 2.96 4.48 3.68
CA THR A 56 2.10 5.55 4.20
C THR A 56 0.82 5.59 3.39
N ILE A 57 -0.30 5.27 4.02
CA ILE A 57 -1.62 5.33 3.42
C ILE A 57 -2.21 6.70 3.74
N LEU A 58 -2.63 7.40 2.69
CA LEU A 58 -3.22 8.74 2.73
C LEU A 58 -4.65 8.62 2.19
N LYS A 59 -5.61 8.52 3.11
CA LYS A 59 -7.03 8.51 2.75
C LYS A 59 -7.40 9.82 2.02
N PRO A 60 -8.28 9.75 1.00
CA PRO A 60 -9.08 8.60 0.62
C PRO A 60 -8.47 7.71 -0.47
N ASP A 61 -7.40 8.12 -1.17
CA ASP A 61 -7.08 7.55 -2.49
C ASP A 61 -5.60 7.31 -2.78
N ARG A 62 -4.71 7.42 -1.78
CA ARG A 62 -3.25 7.38 -2.03
C ARG A 62 -2.51 6.46 -1.08
N ILE A 63 -1.45 5.85 -1.61
CA ILE A 63 -0.46 5.08 -0.86
C ILE A 63 0.92 5.53 -1.32
N GLN A 64 1.77 5.91 -0.39
CA GLN A 64 3.18 6.18 -0.63
C GLN A 64 4.00 5.01 -0.10
N VAL A 65 4.97 4.56 -0.89
CA VAL A 65 5.90 3.48 -0.52
C VAL A 65 7.33 3.92 -0.77
N MET A 66 8.26 3.42 0.04
CA MET A 66 9.70 3.70 -0.08
C MET A 66 10.49 2.39 -0.14
N LEU A 67 11.06 2.05 -1.29
CA LEU A 67 11.74 0.77 -1.51
C LEU A 67 13.26 0.83 -1.27
N VAL A 68 13.78 1.92 -0.70
CA VAL A 68 15.25 2.16 -0.55
C VAL A 68 16.00 1.03 0.17
N TYR A 69 15.35 0.32 1.10
CA TYR A 69 15.94 -0.76 1.89
C TYR A 69 15.26 -2.11 1.66
N SER A 70 14.49 -2.25 0.59
CA SER A 70 13.74 -3.46 0.28
C SER A 70 14.23 -4.07 -1.04
N ASP A 71 14.28 -5.39 -1.06
CA ASP A 71 14.53 -6.17 -2.28
C ASP A 71 13.27 -6.33 -3.14
N ILE A 72 12.12 -5.83 -2.67
CA ILE A 72 10.85 -5.87 -3.39
C ILE A 72 10.83 -4.81 -4.48
N GLU A 73 10.46 -5.23 -5.68
CA GLU A 73 10.21 -4.32 -6.79
C GLU A 73 8.80 -3.72 -6.71
N ILE A 74 8.63 -2.52 -7.27
CA ILE A 74 7.35 -1.81 -7.20
C ILE A 74 6.20 -2.60 -7.83
N ASP A 75 6.49 -3.36 -8.89
CA ASP A 75 5.49 -4.16 -9.59
C ASP A 75 4.98 -5.32 -8.72
N GLU A 76 5.86 -5.99 -7.99
CA GLU A 76 5.50 -7.06 -7.04
C GLU A 76 4.60 -6.51 -5.92
N LEU A 77 4.94 -5.35 -5.37
CA LEU A 77 4.13 -4.69 -4.34
C LEU A 77 2.75 -4.32 -4.90
N VAL A 78 2.69 -3.76 -6.10
CA VAL A 78 1.43 -3.38 -6.76
C VAL A 78 0.56 -4.61 -7.04
N GLU A 79 1.15 -5.74 -7.43
CA GLU A 79 0.42 -7.00 -7.59
C GLU A 79 -0.15 -7.52 -6.28
N ASP A 80 0.60 -7.47 -5.19
CA ASP A 80 0.09 -7.88 -3.88
C ASP A 80 -1.07 -6.99 -3.42
N LEU A 81 -0.98 -5.68 -3.65
CA LEU A 81 -2.09 -4.76 -3.38
C LEU A 81 -3.32 -5.00 -4.28
N LYS A 82 -3.14 -5.51 -5.51
CA LYS A 82 -4.25 -5.94 -6.37
C LYS A 82 -4.90 -7.22 -5.85
N LYS A 83 -4.10 -8.21 -5.44
CA LYS A 83 -4.62 -9.45 -4.84
C LYS A 83 -5.42 -9.17 -3.57
N ALA A 84 -4.99 -8.20 -2.76
CA ALA A 84 -5.68 -7.77 -1.54
C ALA A 84 -7.15 -7.36 -1.78
N VAL A 85 -7.43 -6.74 -2.92
CA VAL A 85 -8.77 -6.21 -3.24
C VAL A 85 -9.61 -7.16 -4.08
N GLU A 86 -8.97 -8.11 -4.76
CA GLU A 86 -9.59 -9.16 -5.58
C GLU A 86 -9.91 -10.43 -4.77
N SER A 87 -9.17 -10.68 -3.68
CA SER A 87 -9.45 -11.81 -2.80
C SER A 87 -10.84 -11.63 -2.17
N PRO A 88 -11.74 -12.63 -2.30
CA PRO A 88 -13.01 -12.60 -1.57
C PRO A 88 -12.64 -12.59 -0.08
N SER A 89 -13.11 -11.57 0.63
CA SER A 89 -13.04 -11.51 2.09
C SER A 89 -13.61 -12.82 2.62
N SER A 90 -12.74 -13.72 3.08
CA SER A 90 -13.13 -15.01 3.63
C SER A 90 -13.96 -14.74 4.86
N THR A 91 -15.28 -14.83 4.72
CA THR A 91 -16.22 -14.86 5.83
C THR A 91 -15.82 -16.01 6.73
N LYS A 92 -15.37 -15.70 7.95
CA LYS A 92 -15.29 -16.64 9.06
C LYS A 92 -15.94 -15.99 10.26
#